data_AF-A0A150R0M0-F1
#
_entry.id   AF-A0A150R0M0-F1
#
_cell.length_a   1.000
_cell.length_b   1.000
_cell.length_c   1.000
_cell.angle_alpha   90.00
_cell.angle_beta   90.00
_cell.angle_gamma   90.00
#
_symmetry.space_group_name_H-M   'P 1'
#
loop_
_entity.id
_entity.type
_entity.pdbx_description
1 polymer ?
#
loop_
_entity_poly.entity_id
_entity_poly.type
_entity_poly.pdbx_seq_one_letter_code
_entity_poly.pdbx_strand_id
1 'polypeptide(L)'
;MDQEGIARSLGMSTRSLQRALKDLGTSFTAQLDEARRGKALDLVRRRDLALQEIAFLLGYVETRHFYRSFRRWTGTTPGEYRRTSVR
;
A
#
# COMPACT_ATOMS: atom_id res chain seq x y z
N MET A 1 11.97 0.58 -0.16
CA MET A 1 12.68 0.27 -1.41
C MET A 1 11.80 0.69 -2.56
N ASP A 2 12.37 1.40 -3.51
CA ASP A 2 11.73 1.78 -4.77
C ASP A 2 11.86 0.66 -5.82
N GLN A 3 11.29 0.87 -6.99
CA GLN A 3 11.30 -0.13 -8.05
C GLN A 3 12.71 -0.43 -8.57
N GLU A 4 13.59 0.57 -8.61
CA GLU A 4 14.98 0.40 -9.05
C GLU A 4 15.78 -0.44 -8.05
N GLY A 5 15.64 -0.18 -6.76
CA GLY A 5 16.29 -0.97 -5.71
C GLY A 5 15.87 -2.45 -5.75
N ILE A 6 14.60 -2.74 -6.03
CA ILE A 6 14.09 -4.12 -6.17
C ILE A 6 14.57 -4.77 -7.46
N ALA A 7 14.62 -4.04 -8.57
CA ALA A 7 15.18 -4.57 -9.81
C ALA A 7 16.66 -4.96 -9.58
N ARG A 8 17.44 -4.08 -8.93
CA ARG A 8 18.84 -4.33 -8.61
C ARG A 8 19.04 -5.53 -7.69
N SER A 9 18.23 -5.67 -6.63
CA SER A 9 18.33 -6.82 -5.72
C SER A 9 17.99 -8.16 -6.37
N LEU A 10 17.20 -8.13 -7.45
CA LEU A 10 16.85 -9.29 -8.27
C LEU A 10 17.84 -9.52 -9.43
N GLY A 11 18.91 -8.72 -9.56
CA GLY A 11 19.84 -8.81 -10.69
C GLY A 11 19.21 -8.41 -12.03
N MET A 12 18.15 -7.58 -12.01
CA MET A 12 17.38 -7.17 -13.17
C MET A 12 17.54 -5.68 -13.47
N SER A 13 17.38 -5.32 -14.74
CA SER A 13 17.05 -3.93 -15.09
C SER A 13 15.60 -3.61 -14.71
N THR A 14 15.30 -2.34 -14.45
CA THR A 14 13.93 -1.86 -14.19
C THR A 14 12.96 -2.25 -15.31
N ARG A 15 13.41 -2.21 -16.58
CA ARG A 15 12.62 -2.61 -17.75
C ARG A 15 12.33 -4.12 -17.77
N SER A 16 13.32 -4.95 -17.42
CA SER A 16 13.15 -6.39 -17.33
C SER A 16 12.14 -6.76 -16.24
N LEU A 17 12.23 -6.12 -15.07
CA LEU A 17 11.26 -6.30 -13.98
C LEU A 17 9.85 -5.90 -14.41
N GLN A 18 9.69 -4.74 -15.07
CA GLN A 18 8.38 -4.29 -15.56
C GLN A 18 7.77 -5.26 -16.58
N ARG A 19 8.59 -5.77 -17.50
CA ARG A 19 8.13 -6.76 -18.50
C ARG A 19 7.70 -8.06 -17.81
N ALA A 20 8.53 -8.59 -16.91
CA ALA A 20 8.19 -9.81 -16.18
C ALA A 20 6.90 -9.67 -15.36
N LEU A 21 6.72 -8.54 -14.67
CA LEU A 21 5.47 -8.26 -13.95
C LEU A 21 4.28 -8.14 -14.89
N LYS A 22 4.45 -7.49 -16.05
CA LYS A 22 3.39 -7.37 -17.06
C LYS A 22 3.01 -8.74 -17.65
N ASP A 23 3.99 -9.59 -17.92
CA ASP A 23 3.77 -10.95 -18.43
C ASP A 23 3.01 -11.81 -17.41
N LEU A 24 3.15 -11.50 -16.12
CA LEU A 24 2.37 -12.06 -15.00
C LEU A 24 1.04 -11.33 -14.75
N GLY A 25 0.65 -10.38 -15.60
CA GLY A 25 -0.61 -9.63 -15.46
C GLY A 25 -0.64 -8.61 -14.33
N THR A 26 0.51 -8.19 -13.82
CA THR A 26 0.63 -7.26 -12.69
C THR A 26 1.59 -6.10 -13.00
N SER A 27 1.78 -5.22 -12.02
CA SER A 27 2.76 -4.14 -12.06
C SER A 27 3.41 -3.96 -10.69
N PHE A 28 4.51 -3.22 -10.64
CA PHE A 28 5.16 -2.87 -9.38
C PHE A 28 4.18 -2.15 -8.43
N THR A 29 3.44 -1.17 -8.96
CA THR A 29 2.45 -0.41 -8.20
C THR A 29 1.34 -1.32 -7.66
N ALA A 30 0.86 -2.27 -8.45
CA ALA A 30 -0.17 -3.21 -8.01
C ALA A 30 0.32 -4.10 -6.86
N GLN A 31 1.55 -4.62 -6.95
CA GLN A 31 2.15 -5.44 -5.90
C GLN A 31 2.42 -4.63 -4.63
N LEU A 32 2.92 -3.40 -4.79
CA LEU A 32 3.14 -2.49 -3.68
C LEU A 32 1.82 -2.11 -2.99
N ASP A 33 0.77 -1.85 -3.77
CA ASP A 33 -0.55 -1.54 -3.24
C ASP A 33 -1.17 -2.72 -2.49
N GLU A 34 -1.02 -3.95 -2.99
CA GLU A 34 -1.53 -5.14 -2.30
C GLU A 34 -0.80 -5.37 -0.97
N ALA A 35 0.53 -5.27 -0.96
CA ALA A 35 1.32 -5.36 0.27
C ALA A 35 0.93 -4.28 1.30
N ARG A 36 0.73 -3.03 0.83
CA ARG A 36 0.26 -1.93 1.68
C ARG A 36 -1.16 -2.17 2.19
N ARG A 37 -2.06 -2.70 1.36
CA ARG A 37 -3.46 -2.96 1.71
C ARG A 37 -3.57 -3.93 2.88
N GLY A 38 -2.87 -5.06 2.84
CA GLY A 38 -2.89 -6.04 3.93
C GLY A 38 -2.51 -5.39 5.27
N LYS A 39 -1.34 -4.73 5.31
CA LYS A 39 -0.87 -4.02 6.50
C LYS A 39 -1.78 -2.87 6.93
N ALA A 40 -2.38 -2.15 5.99
CA ALA A 40 -3.29 -1.05 6.29
C ALA A 40 -4.57 -1.52 7.00
N LEU A 41 -5.14 -2.66 6.58
CA LEU A 41 -6.35 -3.21 7.20
C LEU A 41 -6.12 -3.56 8.67
N ASP A 42 -4.95 -4.11 9.00
CA ASP A 42 -4.57 -4.44 10.37
C ASP A 42 -4.30 -3.19 11.21
N LEU A 43 -3.51 -2.25 10.67
CA LEU A 43 -3.14 -1.03 11.38
C LEU A 43 -4.33 -0.11 11.63
N VAL A 44 -5.27 0.02 10.69
CA VAL A 44 -6.41 0.95 10.84
C VAL A 44 -7.34 0.54 11.98
N ARG A 45 -7.42 -0.75 12.31
CA ARG A 45 -8.20 -1.26 13.45
C ARG A 45 -7.61 -0.86 14.81
N ARG A 46 -6.29 -0.63 14.87
CA ARG A 46 -5.58 -0.19 16.07
C ARG A 46 -5.93 1.26 16.42
N ARG A 47 -6.51 1.48 17.61
CA ARG A 47 -6.97 2.80 18.09
C ARG A 47 -5.86 3.64 18.71
N ASP A 48 -4.81 2.98 19.18
CA ASP A 48 -3.58 3.55 19.73
C ASP A 48 -2.71 4.25 18.67
N LEU A 49 -3.00 4.06 17.37
CA LEU A 49 -2.27 4.71 16.27
C LEU A 49 -3.12 5.77 15.57
N ALA A 50 -2.57 6.96 15.37
CA ALA A 50 -3.21 7.99 14.56
C ALA A 50 -3.20 7.59 13.08
N LEU A 51 -4.23 7.98 12.33
CA LEU A 51 -4.34 7.66 10.89
C LEU A 51 -3.20 8.26 10.05
N GLN A 52 -2.65 9.39 10.49
CA GLN A 52 -1.48 10.00 9.88
C GLN A 52 -0.20 9.18 10.11
N GLU A 53 0.00 8.64 11.31
CA GLU A 53 1.13 7.76 11.62
C GLU A 53 1.04 6.47 10.80
N ILE A 54 -0.17 5.92 10.63
CA ILE A 54 -0.40 4.75 9.77
C ILE A 54 -0.02 5.04 8.33
N ALA A 55 -0.40 6.20 7.78
CA ALA A 55 -0.02 6.60 6.43
C ALA A 55 1.51 6.63 6.28
N PHE A 56 2.21 7.18 7.26
CA PHE A 56 3.67 7.22 7.30
C PHE A 56 4.29 5.81 7.38
N LEU A 57 3.79 4.94 8.26
CA LEU A 57 4.24 3.54 8.41
C LEU A 57 4.04 2.68 7.16
N LEU A 58 3.10 3.07 6.30
CA LEU A 58 2.86 2.44 4.99
C LEU A 58 3.70 3.07 3.86
N GLY A 59 4.51 4.07 4.18
CA GLY A 59 5.40 4.75 3.25
C GLY A 59 4.68 5.74 2.33
N TYR A 60 3.56 6.33 2.77
CA TYR A 60 2.97 7.47 2.08
C TYR A 60 3.62 8.77 2.57
N VAL A 61 4.01 9.62 1.61
CA VAL A 61 4.50 10.97 1.91
C VAL A 61 3.38 11.85 2.47
N GLU A 62 2.15 11.64 1.99
CA GLU A 62 1.00 12.44 2.37
C GLU A 62 -0.19 11.56 2.75
N THR A 63 -0.83 11.90 3.86
CA THR A 63 -2.02 11.20 4.39
C THR A 63 -3.16 11.14 3.37
N ARG A 64 -3.33 12.16 2.53
CA ARG A 64 -4.38 12.19 1.50
C ARG A 64 -4.24 11.07 0.46
N HIS A 65 -3.00 10.70 0.11
CA HIS A 65 -2.75 9.60 -0.81
C HIS A 65 -3.11 8.26 -0.19
N PHE A 66 -2.77 8.07 1.09
CA PHE A 66 -3.21 6.90 1.85
C PHE A 66 -4.73 6.77 1.87
N TYR A 67 -5.45 7.85 2.18
CA TYR A 67 -6.92 7.83 2.27
C TYR A 67 -7.56 7.45 0.93
N ARG A 68 -7.04 7.98 -0.18
CA ARG A 68 -7.51 7.64 -1.53
C ARG A 68 -7.27 6.16 -1.86
N SER A 69 -6.07 5.66 -1.60
CA SER A 69 -5.74 4.24 -1.80
C SER A 69 -6.62 3.33 -0.93
N PHE A 70 -6.77 3.66 0.34
CA PHE A 70 -7.58 2.88 1.28
C PHE A 70 -9.06 2.82 0.86
N ARG A 71 -9.62 3.96 0.43
CA ARG A 71 -10.98 4.00 -0.10
C ARG A 71 -11.13 3.19 -1.38
N ARG A 72 -10.14 3.24 -2.28
CA ARG A 72 -10.13 2.40 -3.49
C ARG A 72 -10.14 0.90 -3.15
N TRP A 73 -9.45 0.49 -2.09
CA TRP A 73 -9.36 -0.92 -1.68
C TRP A 73 -10.58 -1.43 -0.89
N THR A 74 -11.21 -0.58 -0.09
CA THR A 74 -12.21 -0.99 0.92
C THR A 74 -13.60 -0.38 0.71
N GLY A 75 -13.74 0.59 -0.19
CA GLY A 75 -14.96 1.36 -0.40
C GLY A 75 -15.19 2.50 0.60
N THR A 76 -14.43 2.55 1.71
CA THR A 76 -14.64 3.52 2.81
C THR A 76 -13.35 4.24 3.20
N THR A 77 -13.44 5.35 3.92
CA THR A 77 -12.25 6.01 4.46
C THR A 77 -11.66 5.21 5.64
N PRO A 78 -10.35 5.35 5.94
CA PRO A 78 -9.75 4.71 7.11
C PRO A 78 -10.48 5.02 8.42
N GLY A 79 -10.96 6.25 8.58
CA GLY A 79 -11.71 6.68 9.77
C GLY A 79 -13.07 5.99 9.90
N GLU A 80 -13.82 5.85 8.81
CA GLU A 80 -15.09 5.11 8.79
C GLU A 80 -14.87 3.62 9.04
N TYR A 81 -13.88 3.02 8.37
CA TYR A 81 -13.52 1.62 8.56
C TYR A 81 -13.17 1.33 10.01
N ARG A 82 -12.37 2.19 10.63
CA ARG A 82 -12.00 2.12 12.04
C ARG A 82 -13.22 2.21 12.96
N ARG A 83 -14.19 3.09 12.68
CA ARG A 83 -15.44 3.20 13.46
C ARG A 83 -16.30 1.94 13.36
N THR A 84 -16.36 1.34 12.18
CA THR A 84 -17.25 0.20 11.88
C THR A 84 -16.68 -1.14 12.37
N SER A 85 -15.36 -1.25 12.52
CA SER A 85 -14.70 -2.43 13.12
C SER A 85 -14.92 -2.56 14.64
N VAL A 86 -15.79 -1.70 15.21
CA VAL A 86 -16.33 -1.85 16.57
C VAL A 86 -17.61 -2.67 16.47
N ARG A 87 -17.47 -3.98 16.65
CA ARG A 87 -18.52 -4.86 17.16
C ARG A 87 -17.86 -5.88 18.07
#